data_AF-A0A7Y1T4G2-F1
#
_entry.id   AF-A0A7Y1T4G2-F1
#
_cell.length_a   1.000
_cell.length_b   1.000
_cell.length_c   1.000
_cell.angle_alpha   90.00
_cell.angle_beta   90.00
_cell.angle_gamma   90.00
#
_symmetry.space_group_name_H-M   'P 1'
#
loop_
_entity.id
_entity.type
_entity.pdbx_description
1 polymer ?
#
loop_
_entity_poly.entity_id
_entity_poly.type
_entity_poly.pdbx_seq_one_letter_code
_entity_poly.pdbx_strand_id
1 'polypeptide(L)'
;MKKNYLAALIAAIFVISNISFAQQSLNYWNNASATDITGSQWQRDSNPTKAAYFQLNFDAIAEGLSNAHDRKNATIDQGILLNLPYADGSLQTYQVLKASIM
;
A
#
# COMPACT_ATOMS: atom_id res chain seq x y z
N MET A 1 37.35 -32.99 0.63
CA MET A 1 35.89 -32.83 0.86
C MET A 1 35.46 -31.39 1.23
N LYS A 2 36.27 -30.34 1.02
CA LYS A 2 35.96 -28.95 1.46
C LYS A 2 35.44 -27.99 0.38
N LYS A 3 35.37 -28.42 -0.89
CA LYS A 3 35.07 -27.55 -2.05
C LYS A 3 33.58 -27.39 -2.37
N ASN A 4 32.71 -28.21 -1.79
CA ASN A 4 31.28 -28.20 -2.13
C ASN A 4 30.43 -27.38 -1.14
N TYR A 5 30.99 -26.98 0.00
CA TYR A 5 30.28 -26.18 1.01
C TYR A 5 30.04 -24.74 0.55
N LEU A 6 30.94 -24.18 -0.25
CA LEU A 6 30.80 -22.82 -0.78
C LEU A 6 29.67 -22.74 -1.81
N ALA A 7 29.55 -23.75 -2.68
CA ALA A 7 28.42 -23.86 -3.60
C ALA A 7 27.09 -24.06 -2.87
N ALA A 8 27.06 -24.90 -1.83
CA ALA A 8 25.88 -25.10 -1.00
C ALA A 8 25.46 -23.83 -0.25
N LEU A 9 26.43 -23.05 0.25
CA LEU A 9 26.18 -21.77 0.92
C LEU A 9 25.59 -20.72 -0.05
N ILE A 10 26.13 -20.62 -1.26
CA ILE A 10 25.62 -19.70 -2.29
C ILE A 10 24.20 -20.10 -2.71
N ALA A 11 23.95 -21.40 -2.89
CA ALA A 11 22.61 -21.91 -3.20
C ALA A 11 21.62 -21.60 -2.06
N ALA A 12 22.02 -21.75 -0.80
CA ALA A 12 21.19 -21.41 0.35
C ALA A 12 20.85 -19.91 0.40
N ILE A 13 21.82 -19.03 0.12
CA ILE A 13 21.59 -17.57 0.06
C ILE A 13 20.59 -17.22 -1.05
N PHE A 14 20.67 -17.87 -2.22
CA PHE A 14 19.73 -17.68 -3.32
C PHE A 14 18.30 -18.16 -3.02
N VAL A 15 18.14 -19.20 -2.21
CA VAL A 15 16.80 -19.66 -1.80
C VAL A 15 16.18 -18.69 -0.81
N ILE A 16 16.97 -18.12 0.10
CA ILE A 16 16.49 -17.19 1.14
C ILE A 16 16.17 -15.80 0.54
N SER A 17 16.89 -15.36 -0.50
CA SER A 17 16.64 -14.05 -1.14
C SER A 17 15.28 -13.96 -1.86
N ASN A 18 14.73 -15.11 -2.30
CA ASN A 18 13.40 -15.17 -2.92
C ASN A 18 12.25 -15.11 -1.90
N ILE A 19 12.53 -15.17 -0.59
CA ILE A 19 11.52 -15.05 0.48
C ILE A 19 11.30 -13.58 0.87
N SER A 20 11.65 -12.64 -0.02
CA SER A 20 11.41 -11.22 0.15
C SER A 20 9.92 -10.88 0.00
N PHE A 21 9.09 -11.34 0.94
CA PHE A 21 7.76 -10.78 1.24
C PHE A 21 7.92 -9.49 2.08
N ALA A 22 8.96 -8.71 1.79
CA ALA A 22 9.22 -7.47 2.47
C ALA A 22 8.11 -6.49 2.08
N GLN A 23 7.24 -6.21 3.05
CA GLN A 23 6.07 -5.33 2.97
C GLN A 23 4.96 -5.85 2.04
N GLN A 24 4.07 -6.67 2.59
CA GLN A 24 2.65 -6.37 2.37
C GLN A 24 2.45 -4.93 2.85
N SER A 25 2.60 -3.96 1.94
CA SER A 25 2.05 -2.63 2.15
C SER A 25 0.62 -2.87 2.61
N LEU A 26 0.24 -2.33 3.77
CA LEU A 26 -1.15 -2.31 4.21
C LEU A 26 -1.99 -1.95 2.98
N ASN A 27 -2.69 -2.93 2.42
CA ASN A 27 -3.40 -2.71 1.18
C ASN A 27 -4.72 -2.07 1.58
N TYR A 28 -4.71 -0.75 1.62
CA TYR A 28 -5.88 0.05 1.97
C TYR A 28 -6.97 -0.01 0.88
N TRP A 29 -6.72 -0.70 -0.22
CA TRP A 29 -7.61 -0.81 -1.37
C TRP A 29 -8.06 -2.26 -1.55
N ASN A 30 -9.37 -2.48 -1.47
CA ASN A 30 -10.00 -3.74 -1.81
C ASN A 30 -10.49 -3.69 -3.26
N ASN A 31 -10.43 -4.82 -3.97
CA ASN A 31 -11.09 -4.93 -5.27
C ASN A 31 -12.60 -4.76 -5.10
N ALA A 32 -13.22 -3.99 -5.99
CA ALA A 32 -14.67 -3.81 -6.05
C ALA A 32 -15.20 -4.29 -7.41
N SER A 33 -16.44 -4.80 -7.43
CA SER A 33 -17.08 -5.12 -8.71
C SER A 33 -17.75 -3.88 -9.29
N ALA A 34 -17.80 -3.80 -10.62
CA ALA A 34 -18.59 -2.78 -11.32
C ALA A 34 -20.08 -2.84 -10.94
N THR A 35 -20.56 -4.04 -10.58
CA THR A 35 -21.95 -4.27 -10.15
C THR A 35 -22.29 -3.64 -8.81
N ASP A 36 -21.28 -3.41 -7.96
CA ASP A 36 -21.47 -2.86 -6.62
C ASP A 36 -21.60 -1.33 -6.67
N ILE A 37 -21.20 -0.72 -7.79
CA ILE A 37 -21.24 0.72 -8.02
C ILE A 37 -22.61 1.07 -8.57
N THR A 38 -23.54 1.31 -7.65
CA THR A 38 -24.90 1.75 -7.97
C THR A 38 -25.11 3.18 -7.46
N GLY A 39 -25.67 4.05 -8.30
CA GLY A 39 -25.98 5.43 -7.94
C GLY A 39 -25.62 6.46 -9.02
N SER A 40 -26.41 7.52 -9.11
CA SER A 40 -26.23 8.58 -10.10
C SER A 40 -24.91 9.33 -9.94
N GLN A 41 -24.34 9.37 -8.73
CA GLN A 41 -23.03 9.97 -8.45
C GLN A 41 -21.85 9.29 -9.17
N TRP A 42 -22.06 8.07 -9.66
CA TRP A 42 -21.06 7.29 -10.40
C TRP A 42 -21.28 7.30 -11.91
N GLN A 43 -22.34 7.95 -12.39
CA GLN A 43 -22.57 8.14 -13.82
C GLN A 43 -21.48 9.05 -14.36
N ARG A 44 -20.71 8.54 -15.34
CA ARG A 44 -19.68 9.29 -16.04
C ARG A 44 -20.08 9.45 -17.49
N ASP A 45 -19.70 10.58 -18.07
CA ASP A 45 -19.91 10.86 -19.50
C ASP A 45 -19.08 9.94 -20.41
N SER A 46 -17.98 9.37 -19.88
CA SER A 46 -17.13 8.42 -20.56
C SER A 46 -17.25 7.02 -19.94
N ASN A 47 -17.40 6.01 -20.81
CA ASN A 47 -17.45 4.61 -20.39
C ASN A 47 -16.27 3.84 -21.02
N PRO A 48 -15.17 3.64 -20.28
CA PRO A 48 -13.97 3.02 -20.82
C PRO A 48 -14.21 1.54 -21.15
N THR A 49 -13.56 1.03 -22.19
CA THR A 49 -13.65 -0.40 -22.58
C THR A 49 -13.06 -1.34 -21.51
N LYS A 50 -12.14 -0.83 -20.69
CA LYS A 50 -11.53 -1.56 -19.57
C LYS A 50 -11.47 -0.63 -18.35
N ALA A 51 -11.94 -1.10 -17.22
CA ALA A 51 -11.86 -0.42 -15.93
C ALA A 51 -11.58 -1.41 -14.81
N ALA A 52 -10.83 -0.96 -13.82
CA ALA A 52 -10.67 -1.64 -12.54
C ALA A 52 -11.27 -0.74 -11.46
N TYR A 53 -11.98 -1.34 -10.51
CA TYR A 53 -12.67 -0.63 -9.44
C TYR A 53 -12.09 -1.07 -8.11
N PHE A 54 -11.87 -0.10 -7.24
CA PHE A 54 -11.31 -0.31 -5.93
C PHE A 54 -12.14 0.44 -4.90
N GLN A 55 -12.31 -0.18 -3.74
CA GLN A 55 -12.94 0.42 -2.59
C GLN A 55 -11.88 0.68 -1.52
N LEU A 56 -11.92 1.89 -0.96
CA LEU A 56 -11.09 2.24 0.17
C LEU A 56 -11.55 1.48 1.42
N ASN A 57 -10.64 0.77 2.06
CA ASN A 57 -10.86 0.10 3.33
C ASN A 57 -10.61 1.10 4.47
N PHE A 58 -11.68 1.75 4.94
CA PHE A 58 -11.59 2.73 6.01
C PHE A 58 -11.13 2.15 7.34
N ASP A 59 -11.47 0.90 7.65
CA ASP A 59 -11.05 0.25 8.89
C ASP A 59 -9.55 0.01 8.90
N ALA A 60 -9.00 -0.49 7.78
CA ALA A 60 -7.56 -0.66 7.61
C ALA A 60 -6.81 0.68 7.68
N ILE A 61 -7.38 1.75 7.11
CA ILE A 61 -6.81 3.10 7.22
C ILE A 61 -6.84 3.59 8.66
N ALA A 62 -7.97 3.43 9.36
CA ALA A 62 -8.10 3.86 10.74
C ALA A 62 -7.11 3.12 11.66
N GLU A 63 -6.98 1.81 11.48
CA GLU A 63 -6.01 0.99 12.19
C GLU A 63 -4.58 1.43 11.86
N GLY A 64 -4.25 1.61 10.58
CA GLY A 64 -2.92 2.07 10.16
C GLY A 64 -2.58 3.45 10.72
N LEU A 65 -3.53 4.38 10.73
CA LEU A 65 -3.33 5.76 11.21
C LEU A 65 -3.41 5.90 12.74
N SER A 66 -3.83 4.86 13.47
CA SER A 66 -3.96 4.90 14.93
C SER A 66 -2.64 5.26 15.64
N ASN A 67 -1.52 4.86 15.04
CA ASN A 67 -0.16 5.10 15.54
C ASN A 67 0.54 6.28 14.84
N ALA A 68 -0.18 7.13 14.11
CA ALA A 68 0.42 8.27 13.42
C ALA A 68 0.96 9.30 14.43
N HIS A 69 2.20 9.73 14.22
CA HIS A 69 2.84 10.74 15.06
C HIS A 69 2.18 12.11 14.92
N ASP A 70 2.08 12.86 16.03
CA ASP A 70 1.62 14.25 16.02
C ASP A 70 2.60 15.11 15.21
N ARG A 71 2.08 15.86 14.23
CA ARG A 71 2.86 16.75 13.38
C ARG A 71 3.76 17.72 14.16
N LYS A 72 3.40 18.13 15.37
CA LYS A 72 4.21 19.03 16.20
C LYS A 72 5.49 18.38 16.74
N ASN A 73 5.46 17.06 16.93
CA ASN A 73 6.54 16.32 17.59
C ASN A 73 7.24 15.32 16.65
N ALA A 74 6.71 15.13 15.44
CA ALA A 74 7.25 14.20 14.46
C ALA A 74 8.51 14.75 13.80
N THR A 75 9.54 13.91 13.70
CA THR A 75 10.65 14.13 12.76
C THR A 75 10.27 13.66 11.35
N ILE A 76 11.05 14.05 10.34
CA ILE A 76 10.81 13.70 8.93
C ILE A 76 10.70 12.17 8.71
N ASP A 77 11.26 11.34 9.58
CA ASP A 77 11.28 9.89 9.42
C ASP A 77 10.17 9.16 10.19
N GLN A 78 9.30 9.89 10.90
CA GLN A 78 8.30 9.31 11.82
C GLN A 78 6.88 9.23 11.24
N GLY A 79 6.63 9.80 10.05
CA GLY A 79 5.30 9.73 9.44
C GLY A 79 4.96 8.36 8.86
N ILE A 80 3.66 8.04 8.82
CA ILE A 80 3.16 6.80 8.21
C ILE A 80 3.10 6.99 6.70
N LEU A 81 3.62 6.02 5.94
CA LEU A 81 3.59 6.05 4.49
C LEU A 81 2.29 5.41 3.97
N LEU A 82 1.57 6.13 3.13
CA LEU A 82 0.29 5.74 2.55
C LEU A 82 0.34 5.86 1.03
N ASN A 83 -0.05 4.80 0.33
CA ASN A 83 -0.14 4.80 -1.14
C ASN A 83 -1.55 5.17 -1.58
N LEU A 84 -1.69 6.29 -2.29
CA LEU A 84 -2.98 6.80 -2.80
C LEU A 84 -2.96 6.93 -4.33
N PRO A 85 -4.09 6.72 -5.01
CA PRO A 85 -4.17 6.83 -6.46
C PRO A 85 -4.06 8.29 -6.90
N TYR A 86 -3.32 8.51 -7.98
CA TYR A 86 -3.22 9.77 -8.70
C TYR A 86 -4.15 9.78 -9.92
N ALA A 87 -4.29 10.93 -10.57
CA ALA A 87 -5.24 11.13 -11.68
C ALA A 87 -4.98 10.21 -12.90
N ASP A 88 -3.74 9.72 -13.05
CA ASP A 88 -3.33 8.79 -14.11
C ASP A 88 -3.49 7.30 -13.72
N GLY A 89 -3.99 7.03 -12.51
CA GLY A 89 -4.13 5.68 -11.97
C GLY A 89 -2.86 5.09 -11.35
N SER A 90 -1.75 5.84 -11.32
CA SER A 90 -0.55 5.45 -10.57
C SER A 90 -0.79 5.60 -9.05
N LEU A 91 -0.08 4.81 -8.23
CA LEU A 91 -0.07 4.99 -6.78
C LEU A 91 1.11 5.89 -6.39
N GLN A 92 0.82 6.97 -5.69
CA GLN A 92 1.83 7.85 -5.08
C GLN A 92 1.90 7.63 -3.58
N THR A 93 3.11 7.61 -3.05
CA THR A 93 3.35 7.49 -1.61
C THR A 93 3.31 8.86 -0.95
N TYR A 94 2.46 9.00 0.06
CA TYR A 94 2.33 10.18 0.89
C TYR A 94 2.75 9.88 2.31
N GLN A 95 3.44 10.83 2.92
CA GLN A 95 3.67 10.79 4.36
C GLN A 95 2.49 11.43 5.09
N VAL A 96 1.89 10.68 5.99
CA VAL A 96 0.74 11.11 6.80
C VAL A 96 1.19 11.34 8.24
N LEU A 97 0.80 12.50 8.77
CA LEU A 97 1.02 12.93 10.15
C LEU A 97 -0.31 13.30 10.77
N LYS A 98 -0.46 13.06 12.07
CA LYS A 98 -1.67 13.43 12.80
C LYS A 98 -1.70 14.94 13.00
N ALA A 99 -2.79 15.58 12.59
CA ALA A 99 -3.02 16.98 12.89
C ALA A 99 -3.17 17.18 14.40
N SER A 100 -2.45 18.16 14.95
CA SER A 100 -2.58 18.52 16.36
C SER A 100 -3.89 19.28 16.56
N ILE A 101 -4.83 18.66 17.26
CA ILE A 101 -6.07 19.31 17.71
C ILE A 101 -5.75 19.90 19.07
N MET A 102 -5.40 21.19 19.09
CA MET A 102 -5.32 22.01 20.31
C MET A 102 -6.61 22.78 20.46
#